data_AF-A0A8T3XHV5-F1
#
_entry.id   AF-A0A8T3XHV5-F1
#
_cell.length_a   1.000
_cell.length_b   1.000
_cell.length_c   1.000
_cell.angle_alpha   90.00
_cell.angle_beta   90.00
_cell.angle_gamma   90.00
#
_symmetry.space_group_name_H-M   'P 1'
#
loop_
_entity.id
_entity.type
_entity.pdbx_description
1 polymer ?
#
loop_
_entity_poly.entity_id
_entity_poly.type
_entity_poly.pdbx_seq_one_letter_code
_entity_poly.pdbx_strand_id
1 'polypeptide(L)'
;MPNNDILLEFSSADINHFKKDFAQMIKVGAEIDRYYGEARHDLGTSIPKFEKLVEKFNKKYKGIKIKTRKTIDSYKVRVLVKEASIKDFFANSASRIPGLKSVGKTNFNQIDISDAEKFASFLDTLLDKVYISYLDSESGTSTIAAVKDAKEKMIELIYAPEEIINDNSAGFKLCAFYALKNGFDRKIEVYGEASTLGFSNLLDEIEKREWFDRFNPRFLE
;
A
#
# COMPACT_ATOMS: atom_id res chain seq x y z
N MET A 1 21.33 -16.86 -2.59
CA MET A 1 20.73 -17.07 -1.26
C MET A 1 19.27 -17.43 -1.49
N PRO A 2 18.67 -18.38 -0.73
CA PRO A 2 17.24 -18.63 -0.88
C PRO A 2 16.49 -17.38 -0.40
N ASN A 3 15.79 -16.73 -1.33
CA ASN A 3 14.98 -15.55 -1.06
C ASN A 3 13.77 -15.96 -0.21
N ASN A 4 13.93 -15.90 1.11
CA ASN A 4 12.83 -16.02 2.04
C ASN A 4 11.94 -14.78 1.89
N ASP A 5 10.71 -14.98 1.40
CA ASP A 5 9.70 -13.91 1.32
C ASP A 5 9.61 -13.20 2.68
N ILE A 6 9.57 -11.86 2.64
CA ILE A 6 9.55 -11.00 3.83
C ILE A 6 8.38 -11.31 4.77
N LEU A 7 7.34 -11.98 4.27
CA LEU A 7 6.17 -12.35 5.06
C LEU A 7 6.25 -13.74 5.71
N LEU A 8 7.29 -14.54 5.45
CA LEU A 8 7.39 -15.91 6.00
C LEU A 8 7.44 -15.97 7.53
N GLU A 9 7.82 -14.87 8.18
CA GLU A 9 7.86 -14.75 9.64
C GLU A 9 6.47 -14.54 10.28
N PHE A 10 5.41 -14.31 9.49
CA PHE A 10 4.06 -14.08 9.97
C PHE A 10 3.11 -15.24 9.65
N SER A 11 2.10 -15.44 10.51
CA SER A 11 1.07 -16.43 10.24
C SER A 11 0.18 -16.00 9.07
N SER A 12 -0.26 -16.95 8.24
CA SER A 12 -1.23 -16.67 7.17
C SER A 12 -2.53 -16.05 7.70
N ALA A 13 -2.91 -16.38 8.94
CA ALA A 13 -4.08 -15.79 9.60
C ALA A 13 -3.89 -14.28 9.84
N ASP A 14 -2.71 -13.85 10.31
CA ASP A 14 -2.41 -12.43 10.54
C ASP A 14 -2.30 -11.66 9.23
N ILE A 15 -1.68 -12.25 8.21
CA ILE A 15 -1.59 -11.67 6.86
C ILE A 15 -3.01 -11.48 6.29
N ASN A 16 -3.86 -12.50 6.38
CA ASN A 16 -5.24 -12.43 5.92
C ASN A 16 -6.09 -11.43 6.72
N HIS A 17 -5.85 -11.30 8.03
CA HIS A 17 -6.49 -10.28 8.85
C HIS A 17 -6.13 -8.89 8.34
N PHE A 18 -4.83 -8.61 8.20
CA PHE A 18 -4.34 -7.34 7.67
C PHE A 18 -4.86 -7.08 6.25
N LYS A 19 -4.87 -8.09 5.37
CA LYS A 19 -5.38 -8.00 4.01
C LYS A 19 -6.79 -7.44 3.98
N LYS A 20 -7.69 -7.99 4.81
CA LYS A 20 -9.09 -7.54 4.87
C LYS A 20 -9.20 -6.10 5.35
N ASP A 21 -8.56 -5.77 6.47
CA ASP A 21 -8.59 -4.41 7.03
C ASP A 21 -8.02 -3.40 6.01
N PHE A 22 -6.82 -3.67 5.49
CA PHE A 22 -6.11 -2.77 4.60
C PHE A 22 -6.82 -2.60 3.25
N ALA A 23 -7.24 -3.68 2.60
CA ALA A 23 -7.96 -3.59 1.33
C ALA A 23 -9.24 -2.78 1.47
N GLN A 24 -9.99 -2.96 2.56
CA GLN A 24 -11.20 -2.19 2.79
C GLN A 24 -10.91 -0.70 3.04
N MET A 25 -9.83 -0.37 3.77
CA MET A 25 -9.40 1.03 3.94
C MET A 25 -9.06 1.70 2.61
N ILE A 26 -8.31 1.02 1.74
CA ILE A 26 -7.93 1.55 0.42
C ILE A 26 -9.15 1.72 -0.48
N LYS A 27 -10.06 0.74 -0.51
CA LYS A 27 -11.31 0.81 -1.29
C LYS A 27 -12.19 1.99 -0.87
N VAL A 28 -12.43 2.12 0.43
CA VAL A 28 -13.19 3.24 1.00
C VAL A 28 -12.56 4.58 0.63
N GLY A 29 -11.23 4.68 0.76
CA GLY A 29 -10.48 5.87 0.40
C GLY A 29 -10.62 6.27 -1.06
N ALA A 30 -10.49 5.29 -1.96
CA ALA A 30 -10.64 5.49 -3.40
C ALA A 30 -12.05 5.94 -3.78
N GLU A 31 -13.09 5.42 -3.12
CA GLU A 31 -14.47 5.87 -3.37
C GLU A 31 -14.71 7.29 -2.86
N ILE A 32 -14.18 7.65 -1.69
CA ILE A 32 -14.27 9.04 -1.23
C ILE A 32 -13.57 9.98 -2.22
N ASP A 33 -12.39 9.60 -2.73
CA ASP A 33 -11.67 10.37 -3.76
C ASP A 33 -12.52 10.57 -5.02
N ARG A 34 -13.13 9.50 -5.53
CA ARG A 34 -14.02 9.55 -6.69
C ARG A 34 -15.20 10.50 -6.46
N TYR A 35 -15.88 10.36 -5.33
CA TYR A 35 -17.07 11.17 -5.01
C TYR A 35 -16.70 12.64 -4.83
N TYR A 36 -15.51 12.88 -4.27
CA TYR A 36 -14.93 14.19 -4.13
C TYR A 36 -14.69 14.85 -5.49
N GLY A 37 -14.12 14.13 -6.45
CA GLY A 37 -13.96 14.59 -7.83
C GLY A 37 -15.29 14.83 -8.56
N GLU A 38 -16.33 14.04 -8.25
CA GLU A 38 -17.68 14.17 -8.82
C GLU A 38 -18.57 15.21 -8.12
N ALA A 39 -18.07 15.88 -7.07
CA ALA A 39 -18.82 16.85 -6.27
C ALA A 39 -20.15 16.32 -5.69
N ARG A 40 -20.22 15.03 -5.33
CA ARG A 40 -21.43 14.43 -4.73
C ARG A 40 -21.72 14.99 -3.33
N HIS A 41 -23.01 15.15 -3.01
CA HIS A 41 -23.49 15.89 -1.82
C HIS A 41 -23.33 15.16 -0.47
N ASP A 42 -23.01 13.87 -0.44
CA ASP A 42 -23.02 13.02 0.77
C ASP A 42 -21.67 12.96 1.52
N LEU A 43 -20.62 13.56 0.96
CA LEU A 43 -19.25 13.58 1.49
C LEU A 43 -19.11 14.20 2.89
N GLY A 44 -20.02 15.12 3.25
CA GLY A 44 -20.03 15.79 4.56
C GLY A 44 -20.20 14.81 5.73
N THR A 45 -20.78 13.64 5.49
CA THR A 45 -20.92 12.58 6.51
C THR A 45 -19.87 11.48 6.38
N SER A 46 -19.45 11.16 5.16
CA SER A 46 -18.54 10.05 4.88
C SER A 46 -17.09 10.36 5.23
N ILE A 47 -16.60 11.58 4.93
CA ILE A 47 -15.21 11.97 5.24
C ILE A 47 -14.91 11.88 6.75
N PRO A 48 -15.72 12.49 7.65
CA PRO A 48 -15.44 12.42 9.09
C PRO A 48 -15.49 10.99 9.64
N LYS A 49 -16.38 10.14 9.11
CA LYS A 49 -16.43 8.71 9.50
C LYS A 49 -15.17 7.98 9.07
N PHE A 50 -14.69 8.24 7.85
CA PHE A 50 -13.46 7.64 7.36
C PHE A 50 -12.23 8.13 8.11
N GLU A 51 -12.14 9.42 8.46
CA GLU A 51 -11.03 9.94 9.28
C GLU A 51 -10.95 9.24 10.65
N LYS A 52 -12.09 9.02 11.32
CA LYS A 52 -12.13 8.22 12.57
C LYS A 52 -11.67 6.78 12.36
N LEU A 53 -12.01 6.19 11.22
CA LEU A 53 -11.58 4.85 10.87
C LEU A 53 -10.06 4.80 10.58
N VAL A 54 -9.52 5.82 9.93
CA VAL A 54 -8.07 5.99 9.73
C VAL A 54 -7.34 6.08 11.08
N GLU A 55 -7.88 6.81 12.05
CA GLU A 55 -7.34 6.86 13.41
C GLU A 55 -7.32 5.47 14.08
N LYS A 56 -8.41 4.69 13.94
CA LYS A 56 -8.46 3.31 14.45
C LYS A 56 -7.45 2.40 13.77
N PHE A 57 -7.33 2.45 12.45
CA PHE A 57 -6.33 1.69 11.70
C PHE A 57 -4.91 2.01 12.18
N ASN A 58 -4.57 3.30 12.31
CA ASN A 58 -3.27 3.75 12.80
C ASN A 58 -3.03 3.40 14.28
N LYS A 59 -4.11 3.27 15.06
CA LYS A 59 -4.02 2.77 16.43
C LYS A 59 -3.72 1.27 16.45
N LYS A 60 -4.34 0.50 15.54
CA LYS A 60 -4.20 -0.95 15.42
C LYS A 60 -2.81 -1.38 14.94
N TYR A 61 -2.31 -0.75 13.87
CA TYR A 61 -1.05 -1.10 13.24
C TYR A 61 -0.01 0.00 13.44
N LYS A 62 1.07 -0.29 14.18
CA LYS A 62 2.03 0.75 14.61
C LYS A 62 3.18 1.02 13.64
N GLY A 63 3.46 0.08 12.74
CA GLY A 63 4.53 0.24 11.75
C GLY A 63 4.07 0.79 10.40
N ILE A 64 2.76 0.97 10.19
CA ILE A 64 2.16 1.58 9.00
C ILE A 64 1.20 2.69 9.44
N LYS A 65 1.03 3.71 8.59
CA LYS A 65 0.14 4.83 8.83
C LYS A 65 -0.61 5.18 7.55
N ILE A 66 -1.93 5.24 7.65
CA ILE A 66 -2.79 5.84 6.63
C ILE A 66 -2.99 7.32 6.95
N LYS A 67 -2.89 8.16 5.94
CA LYS A 67 -3.27 9.59 6.03
C LYS A 67 -4.15 9.96 4.85
N THR A 68 -4.96 10.98 5.04
CA THR A 68 -5.76 11.58 3.98
C THR A 68 -5.17 12.94 3.62
N ARG A 69 -5.25 13.31 2.34
CA ARG A 69 -4.84 14.61 1.83
C ARG A 69 -5.92 15.14 0.90
N LYS A 70 -6.58 16.21 1.35
CA LYS A 70 -7.54 16.95 0.56
C LYS A 70 -6.82 18.02 -0.28
N THR A 71 -7.12 18.05 -1.57
CA THR A 71 -6.81 19.15 -2.48
C THR A 71 -8.13 19.71 -3.04
N ILE A 72 -8.06 20.68 -3.95
CA ILE A 72 -9.24 21.22 -4.62
C ILE A 72 -9.95 20.12 -5.42
N ASP A 73 -9.19 19.23 -6.07
CA ASP A 73 -9.73 18.25 -7.02
C ASP A 73 -9.67 16.79 -6.53
N SER A 74 -9.14 16.54 -5.33
CA SER A 74 -8.95 15.15 -4.86
C SER A 74 -8.97 15.01 -3.34
N TYR A 75 -9.37 13.83 -2.89
CA TYR A 75 -9.25 13.33 -1.53
C TYR A 75 -8.35 12.08 -1.55
N LYS A 76 -7.04 12.27 -1.45
CA LYS A 76 -6.08 11.17 -1.61
C LYS A 76 -5.82 10.44 -0.30
N VAL A 77 -5.84 9.11 -0.34
CA VAL A 77 -5.27 8.27 0.70
C VAL A 77 -3.77 8.10 0.44
N ARG A 78 -2.99 8.26 1.51
CA ARG A 78 -1.53 8.12 1.53
C ARG A 78 -1.19 6.99 2.48
N VAL A 79 -0.24 6.15 2.07
CA VAL A 79 0.25 5.01 2.86
C VAL A 79 1.70 5.28 3.22
N LEU A 80 1.99 5.34 4.51
CA LEU A 80 3.33 5.57 5.03
C LEU A 80 3.79 4.39 5.88
N VAL A 81 5.03 3.97 5.71
CA VAL A 81 5.67 2.92 6.51
C VAL A 81 6.73 3.50 7.42
N LYS A 82 6.84 2.92 8.63
CA LYS A 82 7.69 3.44 9.70
C LYS A 82 9.14 3.02 9.48
N GLU A 83 9.87 3.89 8.79
CA GLU A 83 11.29 3.73 8.53
C GLU A 83 12.00 5.08 8.48
N ALA A 84 13.25 5.14 8.93
CA ALA A 84 13.97 6.41 9.12
C ALA A 84 14.52 6.99 7.80
N SER A 85 14.92 6.13 6.87
CA SER A 85 15.51 6.52 5.59
C SER A 85 15.12 5.57 4.46
N ILE A 86 15.29 6.02 3.22
CA ILE A 86 15.10 5.18 2.03
C ILE A 86 16.11 4.03 2.00
N LYS A 87 17.34 4.25 2.49
CA LYS A 87 18.37 3.21 2.58
C LYS A 87 17.96 2.10 3.54
N ASP A 88 17.44 2.47 4.72
CA ASP A 88 16.93 1.51 5.70
C ASP A 88 15.69 0.78 5.18
N PHE A 89 14.78 1.50 4.52
CA PHE A 89 13.60 0.91 3.90
C PHE A 89 13.99 -0.14 2.87
N PHE A 90 14.95 0.19 2.02
CA PHE A 90 15.46 -0.74 1.03
C PHE A 90 16.11 -1.96 1.70
N ALA A 91 17.11 -1.76 2.56
CA ALA A 91 17.90 -2.83 3.16
C ALA A 91 17.09 -3.74 4.11
N ASN A 92 16.18 -3.17 4.90
CA ASN A 92 15.44 -3.92 5.92
C ASN A 92 14.20 -4.62 5.35
N SER A 93 13.70 -4.17 4.19
CA SER A 93 12.44 -4.66 3.66
C SER A 93 12.44 -4.86 2.14
N ALA A 94 12.57 -3.80 1.35
CA ALA A 94 12.32 -3.89 -0.10
C ALA A 94 13.29 -4.84 -0.81
N SER A 95 14.55 -4.95 -0.36
CA SER A 95 15.53 -5.88 -0.92
C SER A 95 15.29 -7.35 -0.56
N ARG A 96 14.43 -7.63 0.43
CA ARG A 96 14.08 -8.99 0.87
C ARG A 96 12.92 -9.59 0.08
N ILE A 97 12.24 -8.79 -0.74
CA ILE A 97 11.14 -9.30 -1.58
C ILE A 97 11.75 -10.09 -2.75
N PRO A 98 11.32 -11.35 -2.96
CA PRO A 98 11.79 -12.15 -4.09
C PRO A 98 11.56 -11.46 -5.44
N GLY A 99 12.44 -11.73 -6.39
CA GLY A 99 12.31 -11.19 -7.75
C GLY A 99 12.82 -9.76 -7.93
N LEU A 100 13.50 -9.16 -6.94
CA LEU A 100 14.15 -7.86 -7.11
C LEU A 100 14.99 -7.88 -8.41
N LYS A 101 14.70 -6.96 -9.33
CA LYS A 101 15.33 -6.91 -10.66
C LYS A 101 16.16 -5.66 -10.83
N SER A 102 15.62 -4.52 -10.44
CA SER A 102 16.28 -3.23 -10.69
C SER A 102 15.84 -2.17 -9.70
N VAL A 103 16.68 -1.15 -9.59
CA VAL A 103 16.46 0.03 -8.77
C VAL A 103 16.75 1.31 -9.56
N GLY A 104 16.19 2.43 -9.13
CA GLY A 104 16.46 3.72 -9.72
C GLY A 104 16.10 4.89 -8.82
N LYS A 105 16.68 6.05 -9.10
CA LYS A 105 16.46 7.29 -8.33
C LYS A 105 15.40 8.18 -8.97
N THR A 106 15.31 8.15 -10.31
CA THR A 106 14.43 9.00 -11.10
C THR A 106 13.29 8.23 -11.77
N ASN A 107 13.53 6.97 -12.13
CA ASN A 107 12.65 6.11 -12.90
C ASN A 107 12.94 4.63 -12.59
N PHE A 108 12.00 3.76 -12.97
CA PHE A 108 12.16 2.31 -12.88
C PHE A 108 13.21 1.77 -13.85
N ASN A 109 13.77 0.59 -13.57
CA ASN A 109 14.69 -0.11 -14.47
C ASN A 109 15.97 0.65 -14.82
N GLN A 110 16.46 1.51 -13.92
CA GLN A 110 17.66 2.30 -14.15
C GLN A 110 18.95 1.49 -13.96
N ILE A 111 19.05 0.73 -12.87
CA ILE A 111 20.21 -0.09 -12.52
C ILE A 111 19.73 -1.50 -12.23
N ASP A 112 20.22 -2.46 -13.00
CA ASP A 112 19.96 -3.88 -12.81
C ASP A 112 20.79 -4.42 -11.64
N ILE A 113 20.20 -5.28 -10.82
CA ILE A 113 20.91 -5.85 -9.66
C ILE A 113 22.04 -6.81 -10.04
N SER A 114 22.05 -7.30 -11.29
CA SER A 114 23.13 -8.14 -11.82
C SER A 114 24.44 -7.38 -12.02
N ASP A 115 24.38 -6.06 -12.16
CA ASP A 115 25.55 -5.17 -12.19
C ASP A 115 25.94 -4.77 -10.75
N ALA A 116 26.62 -5.68 -10.06
CA ALA A 116 26.89 -5.56 -8.63
C ALA A 116 27.63 -4.28 -8.24
N GLU A 117 28.58 -3.82 -9.06
CA GLU A 117 29.35 -2.60 -8.79
C GLU A 117 28.49 -1.33 -8.91
N LYS A 118 27.70 -1.21 -9.99
CA LYS A 118 26.78 -0.08 -10.15
C LYS A 118 25.68 -0.11 -9.10
N PHE A 119 25.16 -1.30 -8.78
CA PHE A 119 24.15 -1.47 -7.76
C PHE A 119 24.65 -1.04 -6.38
N ALA A 120 25.82 -1.52 -5.96
CA ALA A 120 26.42 -1.11 -4.69
C ALA A 120 26.65 0.41 -4.63
N SER A 121 27.25 0.97 -5.67
CA SER A 121 27.48 2.42 -5.78
C SER A 121 26.17 3.21 -5.72
N PHE A 122 25.10 2.70 -6.32
CA PHE A 122 23.78 3.33 -6.29
C PHE A 122 23.17 3.37 -4.89
N LEU A 123 23.29 2.28 -4.11
CA LEU A 123 22.73 2.21 -2.77
C LEU A 123 23.27 3.30 -1.84
N ASP A 124 24.49 3.75 -2.07
CA ASP A 124 25.09 4.86 -1.31
C ASP A 124 24.56 6.24 -1.71
N THR A 125 23.88 6.35 -2.86
CA THR A 125 23.26 7.59 -3.35
C THR A 125 21.77 7.74 -2.98
N LEU A 126 21.19 6.73 -2.32
CA LEU A 126 19.80 6.72 -1.89
C LEU A 126 19.57 7.71 -0.75
N LEU A 127 18.78 8.74 -1.02
CA LEU A 127 18.47 9.81 -0.06
C LEU A 127 16.96 9.86 0.23
N ASP A 128 16.20 10.38 -0.74
CA ASP A 128 14.80 10.76 -0.51
C ASP A 128 13.79 9.99 -1.34
N LYS A 129 14.23 9.27 -2.38
CA LYS A 129 13.35 8.51 -3.25
C LYS A 129 14.04 7.28 -3.81
N VAL A 130 13.27 6.22 -4.04
CA VAL A 130 13.68 5.04 -4.79
C VAL A 130 12.52 4.53 -5.65
N TYR A 131 12.88 3.99 -6.80
CA TYR A 131 12.04 3.22 -7.69
C TYR A 131 12.59 1.80 -7.74
N ILE A 132 11.74 0.80 -7.56
CA ILE A 132 12.15 -0.60 -7.47
C ILE A 132 11.27 -1.41 -8.40
N SER A 133 11.88 -2.27 -9.20
CA SER A 133 11.16 -3.23 -10.03
C SER A 133 11.45 -4.65 -9.56
N TYR A 134 10.41 -5.45 -9.52
CA TYR A 134 10.43 -6.87 -9.23
C TYR A 134 9.92 -7.65 -10.44
N LEU A 135 10.53 -8.79 -10.70
CA LEU A 135 10.10 -9.76 -11.68
C LEU A 135 9.74 -11.05 -10.96
N ASP A 136 8.45 -11.37 -10.98
CA ASP A 136 7.88 -12.58 -10.41
C ASP A 136 7.39 -13.48 -11.55
N SER A 137 7.66 -14.77 -11.45
CA SER A 137 7.35 -15.73 -12.51
C SER A 137 5.84 -15.96 -12.68
N GLU A 138 5.04 -15.72 -11.64
CA GLU A 138 3.59 -15.98 -11.64
C GLU A 138 2.78 -14.71 -11.90
N SER A 139 3.21 -13.59 -11.33
CA SER A 139 2.50 -12.31 -11.35
C SER A 139 3.10 -11.25 -12.28
N GLY A 140 4.23 -11.54 -12.92
CA GLY A 140 4.87 -10.65 -13.89
C GLY A 140 5.71 -9.55 -13.23
N THR A 141 5.62 -8.32 -13.73
CA THR A 141 6.41 -7.20 -13.20
C THR A 141 5.63 -6.44 -12.14
N SER A 142 6.19 -6.33 -10.94
CA SER A 142 5.65 -5.47 -9.86
C SER A 142 6.61 -4.29 -9.66
N THR A 143 6.08 -3.08 -9.46
CA THR A 143 6.91 -1.90 -9.25
C THR A 143 6.52 -1.16 -7.97
N ILE A 144 7.51 -0.49 -7.35
CA ILE A 144 7.29 0.32 -6.15
C ILE A 144 8.06 1.63 -6.30
N ALA A 145 7.37 2.75 -6.13
CA ALA A 145 8.01 4.02 -5.87
C ALA A 145 7.81 4.40 -4.40
N ALA A 146 8.89 4.75 -3.72
CA ALA A 146 8.89 5.13 -2.31
C ALA A 146 9.62 6.46 -2.11
N VAL A 147 9.06 7.35 -1.30
CA VAL A 147 9.56 8.71 -1.05
C VAL A 147 9.61 8.98 0.44
N LYS A 148 10.65 9.65 0.92
CA LYS A 148 10.75 10.12 2.30
C LYS A 148 9.79 11.29 2.53
N ASP A 149 8.81 11.10 3.42
CA ASP A 149 7.99 12.19 3.93
C ASP A 149 8.71 12.87 5.10
N ALA A 150 9.29 14.04 4.84
CA ALA A 150 10.04 14.79 5.85
C ALA A 150 9.19 15.27 7.03
N LYS A 151 7.88 15.49 6.83
CA LYS A 151 6.95 15.98 7.87
C LYS A 151 6.59 14.85 8.83
N GLU A 152 6.28 13.67 8.30
CA GLU A 152 5.92 12.50 9.09
C GLU A 152 7.15 11.72 9.58
N LYS A 153 8.32 11.95 8.99
CA LYS A 153 9.56 11.18 9.21
C LYS A 153 9.32 9.69 8.96
N MET A 154 8.63 9.39 7.86
CA MET A 154 8.25 8.05 7.40
C MET A 154 8.48 7.94 5.90
N ILE A 155 8.40 6.73 5.35
CA ILE A 155 8.47 6.51 3.91
C ILE A 155 7.06 6.36 3.35
N GLU A 156 6.67 7.23 2.44
CA GLU A 156 5.43 7.13 1.69
C GLU A 156 5.62 6.19 0.50
N LEU A 157 4.68 5.25 0.34
CA LEU A 157 4.56 4.43 -0.86
C LEU A 157 3.67 5.18 -1.86
N ILE A 158 4.12 5.27 -3.11
CA ILE A 158 3.34 5.79 -4.23
C ILE A 158 2.76 4.59 -4.96
N TYR A 159 1.43 4.57 -5.09
CA TYR A 159 0.72 3.37 -5.53
C TYR A 159 -0.52 3.68 -6.38
N ALA A 160 -0.92 2.70 -7.18
CA ALA A 160 -2.28 2.56 -7.69
C ALA A 160 -3.10 1.70 -6.70
N PRO A 161 -4.35 2.07 -6.36
CA PRO A 161 -5.16 1.34 -5.37
C PRO A 161 -5.29 -0.16 -5.65
N GLU A 162 -5.47 -0.55 -6.91
CA GLU A 162 -5.60 -1.94 -7.38
C GLU A 162 -4.31 -2.75 -7.18
N GLU A 163 -3.15 -2.11 -7.34
CA GLU A 163 -1.87 -2.77 -7.15
C GLU A 163 -1.60 -3.03 -5.67
N ILE A 164 -1.79 -2.03 -4.80
CA ILE A 164 -1.39 -2.13 -3.39
C ILE A 164 -2.26 -3.11 -2.57
N ILE A 165 -3.46 -3.46 -3.06
CA ILE A 165 -4.34 -4.45 -2.42
C ILE A 165 -4.13 -5.88 -2.93
N ASN A 166 -3.41 -6.05 -4.06
CA ASN A 166 -3.04 -7.36 -4.56
C ASN A 166 -1.98 -7.96 -3.65
N ASP A 167 -2.27 -9.09 -3.03
CA ASP A 167 -1.40 -9.73 -2.03
C ASP A 167 -0.09 -10.27 -2.59
N ASN A 168 -0.03 -10.52 -3.90
CA ASN A 168 1.19 -10.88 -4.59
C ASN A 168 2.06 -9.67 -4.92
N SER A 169 1.50 -8.45 -4.89
CA SER A 169 2.26 -7.23 -5.20
C SER A 169 3.33 -6.97 -4.14
N ALA A 170 4.45 -6.42 -4.58
CA ALA A 170 5.50 -6.02 -3.67
C ALA A 170 5.04 -4.87 -2.73
N GLY A 171 4.12 -4.01 -3.19
CA GLY A 171 3.51 -2.95 -2.38
C GLY A 171 2.71 -3.49 -1.20
N PHE A 172 1.88 -4.51 -1.42
CA PHE A 172 1.15 -5.18 -0.34
C PHE A 172 2.11 -5.85 0.64
N LYS A 173 3.10 -6.60 0.14
CA LYS A 173 4.07 -7.31 1.00
C LYS A 173 4.80 -6.36 1.94
N LEU A 174 5.20 -5.19 1.46
CA LEU A 174 5.78 -4.15 2.33
C LEU A 174 4.78 -3.65 3.37
N CYS A 175 3.54 -3.33 2.97
CA CYS A 175 2.53 -2.85 3.90
C CYS A 175 2.25 -3.88 5.01
N ALA A 176 2.10 -5.15 4.64
CA ALA A 176 1.89 -6.25 5.57
C ALA A 176 3.08 -6.44 6.51
N PHE A 177 4.31 -6.44 5.98
CA PHE A 177 5.52 -6.55 6.81
C PHE A 177 5.56 -5.44 7.87
N TYR A 178 5.40 -4.18 7.47
CA TYR A 178 5.43 -3.05 8.42
C TYR A 178 4.24 -3.05 9.37
N ALA A 179 3.07 -3.49 8.95
CA ALA A 179 1.89 -3.61 9.81
C ALA A 179 2.08 -4.67 10.90
N LEU A 180 2.73 -5.79 10.58
CA LEU A 180 2.78 -6.97 11.43
C LEU A 180 4.08 -7.10 12.25
N LYS A 181 5.21 -6.54 11.79
CA LYS A 181 6.54 -6.73 12.43
C LYS A 181 6.64 -6.32 13.91
N ASN A 182 5.72 -5.49 14.40
CA ASN A 182 5.67 -5.03 15.80
C ASN A 182 4.43 -5.57 16.56
N GLY A 183 3.71 -6.54 15.99
CA GLY A 183 2.38 -6.94 16.46
C GLY A 183 1.31 -5.87 16.20
N PHE A 184 0.04 -6.25 16.41
CA PHE A 184 -1.10 -5.38 16.21
C PHE A 184 -2.22 -5.67 17.22
N ASP A 185 -3.08 -4.67 17.47
CA ASP A 185 -4.19 -4.81 18.41
C ASP A 185 -5.41 -5.47 17.77
N ARG A 186 -5.57 -6.77 18.01
CA ARG A 186 -6.71 -7.56 17.49
C ARG A 186 -8.07 -7.10 18.02
N LYS A 187 -8.14 -6.32 19.11
CA LYS A 187 -9.42 -5.84 19.67
C LYS A 187 -9.99 -4.66 18.88
N ILE A 188 -9.19 -4.00 18.07
CA ILE A 188 -9.66 -2.87 17.25
C ILE A 188 -10.27 -3.44 15.97
N GLU A 189 -11.58 -3.31 15.84
CA GLU A 189 -12.31 -3.71 14.63
C GLU A 189 -12.19 -2.61 13.57
N VAL A 190 -11.65 -2.96 12.40
CA VAL A 190 -11.49 -2.04 11.27
C VAL A 190 -12.35 -2.49 10.11
N TYR A 191 -12.18 -3.74 9.64
CA TYR A 191 -12.91 -4.26 8.49
C TYR A 191 -14.43 -4.14 8.62
N GLY A 192 -15.01 -4.56 9.75
CA GLY A 192 -16.45 -4.47 9.98
C GLY A 192 -16.96 -3.04 9.91
N GLU A 193 -16.30 -2.11 10.60
CA GLU A 193 -16.68 -0.68 10.58
C GLU A 193 -16.51 -0.05 9.20
N ALA A 194 -15.41 -0.36 8.51
CA ALA A 194 -15.12 0.10 7.17
C ALA A 194 -16.17 -0.38 6.16
N SER A 195 -16.73 -1.57 6.35
CA SER A 195 -17.80 -2.12 5.52
C SER A 195 -19.13 -1.37 5.70
N THR A 196 -19.36 -0.72 6.84
CA THR A 196 -20.60 0.04 7.10
C THR A 196 -20.68 1.39 6.37
N LEU A 197 -19.58 1.84 5.76
CA LEU A 197 -19.54 3.12 5.04
C LEU A 197 -20.36 3.13 3.75
N GLY A 198 -20.80 1.97 3.26
CA GLY A 198 -21.91 1.88 2.31
C GLY A 198 -21.61 2.36 0.88
N PHE A 199 -20.34 2.51 0.51
CA PHE A 199 -19.96 2.95 -0.85
C PHE A 199 -20.50 2.04 -1.96
N SER A 200 -20.77 0.76 -1.67
CA SER A 200 -21.43 -0.16 -2.60
C SER A 200 -22.87 0.24 -2.95
N ASN A 201 -23.58 0.95 -2.07
CA ASN A 201 -24.98 1.31 -2.28
C ASN A 201 -25.16 2.54 -3.18
N LEU A 202 -24.07 3.24 -3.46
CA LEU A 202 -24.06 4.52 -4.17
C LEU A 202 -23.58 4.38 -5.64
N LEU A 203 -23.20 3.16 -6.03
CA LEU A 203 -22.85 2.73 -7.38
C LEU A 203 -24.09 2.19 -8.11
N ASP A 204 -24.24 2.50 -9.40
CA ASP A 204 -25.19 1.79 -10.27
C ASP A 204 -24.77 0.31 -10.51
N GLU A 205 -25.59 -0.51 -11.17
CA GLU A 205 -25.25 -1.93 -11.37
C GLU A 205 -24.00 -2.16 -12.24
N ILE A 206 -23.75 -1.30 -13.22
CA ILE A 206 -22.59 -1.38 -14.12
C ILE A 206 -21.35 -0.94 -13.35
N GLU A 207 -21.42 0.20 -12.68
CA GLU A 207 -20.38 0.71 -11.79
C GLU A 207 -20.05 -0.31 -10.69
N LYS A 208 -21.05 -0.97 -10.09
CA LYS A 208 -20.84 -2.07 -9.12
C LYS A 208 -20.04 -3.19 -9.74
N ARG A 209 -20.40 -3.63 -10.94
CA ARG A 209 -19.70 -4.72 -11.63
C ARG A 209 -18.27 -4.34 -11.94
N GLU A 210 -18.04 -3.18 -12.56
CA GLU A 210 -16.69 -2.65 -12.81
C GLU A 210 -15.90 -2.44 -11.53
N TRP A 211 -16.57 -2.10 -10.43
CA TRP A 211 -15.97 -1.93 -9.12
C TRP A 211 -15.53 -3.28 -8.53
N PHE A 212 -16.39 -4.29 -8.60
CA PHE A 212 -16.03 -5.65 -8.19
C PHE A 212 -14.90 -6.19 -9.06
N ASP A 213 -14.94 -5.95 -10.37
CA ASP A 213 -13.90 -6.39 -11.29
C ASP A 213 -12.57 -5.68 -11.03
N ARG A 214 -12.57 -4.37 -10.72
CA ARG A 214 -11.35 -3.62 -10.38
C ARG A 214 -10.69 -4.08 -9.08
N PHE A 215 -11.49 -4.36 -8.05
CA PHE A 215 -10.97 -4.56 -6.69
C PHE A 215 -11.05 -6.00 -6.18
N ASN A 216 -11.68 -6.88 -6.95
CA ASN A 216 -11.83 -8.30 -6.67
C ASN A 216 -12.10 -9.05 -7.99
N PRO A 217 -11.20 -8.96 -8.99
CA PRO A 217 -11.40 -9.59 -10.28
C PRO A 217 -11.63 -11.07 -10.05
N ARG A 218 -12.86 -11.53 -10.27
CA ARG A 218 -13.10 -12.97 -10.41
C ARG A 218 -12.34 -13.35 -11.68
N PHE A 219 -11.31 -14.19 -11.56
CA PHE A 219 -10.88 -14.97 -12.70
C PHE A 219 -12.15 -15.61 -13.25
N LEU A 220 -12.49 -15.26 -14.50
CA LEU A 220 -13.60 -15.86 -15.20
C LEU A 220 -13.46 -17.38 -15.07
N GLU A 221 -14.45 -18.02 -14.44
CA GLU A 221 -14.74 -19.43 -14.71
C GLU A 221 -15.06 -19.61 -16.20
#